data_AF-A0A7Y0Q407-F1
#
_entry.id   AF-A0A7Y0Q407-F1
#
_cell.length_a   1.000
_cell.length_b   1.000
_cell.length_c   1.000
_cell.angle_alpha   90.00
_cell.angle_beta   90.00
_cell.angle_gamma   90.00
#
_symmetry.space_group_name_H-M   'P 1'
#
loop_
_entity.id
_entity.type
_entity.pdbx_description
1 polymer ?
#
loop_
_entity_poly.entity_id
_entity_poly.type
_entity_poly.pdbx_seq_one_letter_code
_entity_poly.pdbx_strand_id
1 'polypeptide(L)'
;MDTMILAISFLSGLSTPLGALLVLGFRSLAPRILSFILGLASGVMVTVVVTELAPTSFQTGGLSALVLGCGSGIAAMSLLTDLWKPGNSFPSRLRRTGHSIALAISVHDLPEGMAIGAGHAVHAKLGLIMALAIALHNMPEGMSIAAPLAMGGVARRKILGLTGLISLITPLGTLIPLVLGNLSHTISAVILAFAAGAMIYVVAQDTPARERPSLASSRARY
;
A
#
# COMPACT_ATOMS: atom_id res chain seq x y z
N MET A 1 -4.43 -25.70 1.55
CA MET A 1 -3.67 -24.69 2.32
C MET A 1 -3.71 -23.35 1.60
N ASP A 2 -3.51 -23.36 0.28
CA ASP A 2 -3.58 -22.17 -0.60
C ASP A 2 -4.94 -21.45 -0.59
N THR A 3 -6.04 -22.19 -0.53
CA THR A 3 -7.39 -21.60 -0.40
C THR A 3 -7.58 -20.83 0.90
N MET A 4 -6.91 -21.26 1.98
CA MET A 4 -6.99 -20.59 3.28
C MET A 4 -6.23 -19.27 3.24
N ILE A 5 -5.02 -19.22 2.67
CA ILE A 5 -4.26 -17.97 2.60
C ILE A 5 -4.94 -16.94 1.69
N LEU A 6 -5.62 -17.38 0.62
CA LEU A 6 -6.43 -16.49 -0.21
C LEU A 6 -7.65 -15.92 0.53
N ALA A 7 -8.33 -16.74 1.34
CA ALA A 7 -9.41 -16.24 2.18
C ALA A 7 -8.90 -15.21 3.20
N ILE A 8 -7.72 -15.46 3.80
CA ILE A 8 -7.11 -14.54 4.76
C ILE A 8 -6.64 -13.25 4.06
N SER A 9 -6.06 -13.33 2.86
CA SER A 9 -5.64 -12.13 2.13
C SER A 9 -6.83 -11.31 1.62
N PHE A 10 -7.94 -11.95 1.28
CA PHE A 10 -9.20 -11.27 1.02
C PHE A 10 -9.71 -10.54 2.27
N LEU A 11 -9.71 -11.20 3.44
CA LEU A 11 -10.06 -10.55 4.71
C LEU A 11 -9.10 -9.40 5.06
N SER A 12 -7.82 -9.54 4.73
CA SER A 12 -6.82 -8.47 4.86
C SER A 12 -7.18 -7.28 4.00
N GLY A 13 -7.45 -7.48 2.70
CA GLY A 13 -7.87 -6.41 1.80
C GLY A 13 -9.15 -5.71 2.26
N LEU A 14 -10.10 -6.43 2.86
CA LEU A 14 -11.32 -5.83 3.41
C LEU A 14 -11.06 -4.80 4.52
N SER A 15 -9.86 -4.72 5.09
CA SER A 15 -9.55 -3.66 6.04
C SER A 15 -9.52 -2.27 5.39
N THR A 16 -9.27 -2.14 4.07
CA THR A 16 -9.36 -0.88 3.32
C THR A 16 -10.77 -0.28 3.36
N PRO A 17 -11.84 -0.97 2.94
CA PRO A 17 -13.20 -0.45 3.09
C PRO A 17 -13.63 -0.31 4.56
N LEU A 18 -13.10 -1.10 5.50
CA LEU A 18 -13.36 -0.89 6.93
C LEU A 18 -12.76 0.45 7.43
N GLY A 19 -11.54 0.77 7.02
CA GLY A 19 -10.93 2.09 7.28
C GLY A 19 -11.78 3.23 6.72
N ALA A 20 -12.26 3.08 5.48
CA ALA A 20 -13.17 4.05 4.88
C ALA A 20 -14.47 4.22 5.68
N LEU A 21 -15.06 3.13 6.17
CA LEU A 21 -16.27 3.16 7.00
C LEU A 21 -16.08 3.96 8.29
N LEU A 22 -14.91 3.83 8.95
CA LEU A 22 -14.60 4.62 10.15
C LEU A 22 -14.71 6.12 9.84
N VAL A 23 -14.09 6.59 8.75
CA VAL A 23 -14.16 8.01 8.37
C VAL A 23 -15.59 8.47 8.09
N LEU A 24 -16.36 7.65 7.39
CA LEU A 24 -17.75 7.98 7.03
C LEU A 24 -18.70 7.95 8.24
N GLY A 25 -18.40 7.14 9.25
CA GLY A 25 -19.13 7.04 10.51
C GLY A 25 -18.90 8.25 11.43
N PHE A 26 -17.65 8.65 11.62
CA PHE A 26 -17.29 9.74 12.53
C PHE A 26 -17.51 11.15 11.97
N ARG A 27 -17.99 11.29 10.72
CA ARG A 27 -18.32 12.54 9.99
C ARG A 27 -17.18 13.56 9.81
N SER A 28 -16.11 13.50 10.59
CA SER A 28 -14.88 14.29 10.43
C SER A 28 -13.75 13.73 11.30
N LEU A 29 -12.59 13.44 10.71
CA LEU A 29 -11.34 13.24 11.44
C LEU A 29 -10.51 14.51 11.36
N ALA A 30 -9.93 14.95 12.48
CA ALA A 30 -9.00 16.06 12.46
C ALA A 30 -7.78 15.71 11.59
N PRO A 31 -7.25 16.64 10.77
CA PRO A 31 -6.08 16.37 9.92
C PRO A 31 -4.88 15.80 10.67
N ARG A 32 -4.66 16.23 11.93
CA ARG A 32 -3.60 15.72 12.81
C ARG A 32 -3.75 14.23 13.13
N ILE A 33 -4.98 13.78 13.35
CA ILE A 33 -5.28 12.37 13.65
C ILE A 33 -5.03 11.53 12.39
N LEU A 34 -5.44 12.02 11.22
CA LEU A 34 -5.18 11.34 9.95
C LEU A 34 -3.68 11.20 9.69
N SER A 35 -2.90 12.28 9.84
CA SER A 35 -1.43 12.22 9.70
C SER A 35 -0.76 11.31 10.72
N PHE A 36 -1.27 11.24 11.95
CA PHE A 36 -0.75 10.33 12.98
C PHE A 36 -1.00 8.87 12.61
N ILE A 37 -2.22 8.54 12.19
CA ILE A 37 -2.61 7.17 11.80
C ILE A 37 -1.81 6.71 10.58
N LEU A 38 -1.63 7.59 9.59
CA LEU A 38 -0.77 7.34 8.43
C LEU A 38 0.68 7.10 8.82
N GLY A 39 1.26 7.94 9.70
CA GLY A 39 2.62 7.74 10.18
C GLY A 39 2.81 6.42 10.93
N LEU A 40 1.81 6.02 11.72
CA LEU A 40 1.80 4.72 12.39
C LEU A 40 1.75 3.57 11.36
N ALA A 41 0.94 3.71 10.32
CA ALA A 41 0.84 2.75 9.22
C ALA A 41 2.19 2.58 8.50
N SER A 42 2.86 3.68 8.13
CA SER A 42 4.20 3.65 7.52
C SER A 42 5.22 2.96 8.44
N GLY A 43 5.14 3.18 9.75
CA GLY A 43 6.00 2.50 10.73
C GLY A 43 5.82 0.99 10.76
N VAL A 44 4.58 0.50 10.65
CA VAL A 44 4.29 -0.94 10.53
C VAL A 44 4.93 -1.52 9.27
N MET A 45 4.85 -0.82 8.14
CA MET A 45 5.42 -1.29 6.87
C MET A 45 6.94 -1.36 6.89
N VAL A 46 7.61 -0.33 7.42
CA VAL A 46 9.07 -0.36 7.59
C VAL A 46 9.49 -1.52 8.50
N THR A 47 8.73 -1.76 9.57
CA THR A 47 8.99 -2.88 10.48
C THR A 47 8.91 -4.20 9.73
N VAL A 48 7.80 -4.47 9.03
CA VAL A 48 7.61 -5.70 8.23
C VAL A 48 8.72 -5.90 7.20
N VAL A 49 9.11 -4.84 6.50
CA VAL A 49 10.20 -4.90 5.51
C VAL A 49 11.51 -5.33 6.17
N VAL A 50 11.87 -4.69 7.29
CA VAL A 50 13.18 -4.89 7.95
C VAL A 50 13.24 -6.19 8.74
N THR A 51 12.13 -6.60 9.37
CA THR A 51 12.13 -7.78 10.26
C THR A 51 11.73 -9.06 9.54
N GLU A 52 10.93 -8.99 8.48
CA GLU A 52 10.37 -10.17 7.82
C GLU A 52 10.80 -10.28 6.35
N LEU A 53 10.48 -9.31 5.50
CA LEU A 53 10.65 -9.46 4.04
C LEU A 53 12.12 -9.51 3.61
N ALA A 54 12.92 -8.52 4.01
CA ALA A 54 14.33 -8.45 3.62
C ALA A 54 15.15 -9.61 4.23
N PRO A 55 15.00 -9.94 5.54
CA PRO A 55 15.68 -11.09 6.12
C PRO A 55 15.28 -12.42 5.46
N THR A 56 13.99 -12.63 5.21
CA THR A 56 13.52 -13.87 4.58
C THR A 56 14.04 -13.99 3.16
N SER A 57 13.99 -12.92 2.36
CA SER A 57 14.55 -12.93 1.01
C SER A 57 16.06 -13.23 1.04
N PHE A 58 16.80 -12.64 1.97
CA PHE A 58 18.25 -12.88 2.08
C PHE A 58 18.56 -14.32 2.45
N GLN A 59 17.85 -14.89 3.42
CA GLN A 59 18.07 -16.27 3.86
C GLN A 59 17.66 -17.29 2.78
N THR A 60 16.63 -16.97 2.00
CA THR A 60 16.05 -17.90 1.02
C THR A 60 16.73 -17.82 -0.35
N GLY A 61 17.12 -16.61 -0.80
CA GLY A 61 17.66 -16.37 -2.14
C GLY A 61 19.03 -15.67 -2.17
N GLY A 62 19.60 -15.35 -1.01
CA GLY A 62 20.89 -14.66 -0.90
C GLY A 62 20.84 -13.16 -1.20
N LEU A 63 22.02 -12.55 -1.22
CA LEU A 63 22.18 -11.11 -1.44
C LEU A 63 21.70 -10.67 -2.84
N SER A 64 21.93 -11.50 -3.87
CA SER A 64 21.54 -11.18 -5.24
C SER A 64 20.03 -11.08 -5.39
N ALA A 65 19.27 -12.04 -4.83
CA ALA A 65 17.80 -12.00 -4.84
C ALA A 65 17.27 -10.76 -4.10
N LEU A 66 17.86 -10.44 -2.94
CA LEU A 66 17.47 -9.26 -2.17
C LEU A 66 17.72 -7.96 -2.95
N VAL A 67 18.92 -7.75 -3.49
CA VAL A 67 19.29 -6.51 -4.17
C VAL A 67 18.52 -6.34 -5.48
N LEU A 68 18.45 -7.40 -6.31
CA LEU A 68 17.75 -7.34 -7.59
C LEU A 68 16.23 -7.20 -7.38
N GLY A 69 15.67 -7.95 -6.43
CA GLY A 69 14.26 -7.85 -6.07
C GLY A 69 13.93 -6.44 -5.57
N CYS A 70 14.60 -5.95 -4.53
CA CYS A 70 14.36 -4.61 -3.99
C CYS A 70 14.56 -3.51 -5.05
N GLY A 71 15.65 -3.58 -5.83
CA GLY A 71 15.93 -2.63 -6.89
C GLY A 71 14.84 -2.62 -7.97
N SER A 72 14.37 -3.80 -8.39
CA SER A 72 13.29 -3.91 -9.37
C SER A 72 11.94 -3.42 -8.83
N GLY A 73 11.64 -3.66 -7.55
CA GLY A 73 10.44 -3.14 -6.89
C GLY A 73 10.42 -1.61 -6.82
N ILE A 74 11.55 -1.01 -6.42
CA ILE A 74 11.72 0.45 -6.41
C ILE A 74 11.58 1.02 -7.82
N ALA A 75 12.28 0.43 -8.80
CA ALA A 75 12.23 0.89 -10.18
C ALA A 75 10.83 0.79 -10.80
N ALA A 76 10.13 -0.32 -10.54
CA ALA A 76 8.76 -0.52 -11.00
C ALA A 76 7.82 0.52 -10.39
N MET A 77 7.87 0.75 -9.07
CA MET A 77 7.03 1.74 -8.42
C MET A 77 7.35 3.18 -8.84
N SER A 78 8.63 3.48 -9.08
CA SER A 78 9.05 4.77 -9.61
C SER A 78 8.49 5.03 -11.01
N LEU A 79 8.65 4.04 -11.90
CA LEU A 79 8.12 4.13 -13.26
C LEU A 79 6.59 4.27 -13.25
N LEU A 80 5.90 3.46 -12.44
CA LEU A 80 4.45 3.53 -12.32
C LEU A 80 4.00 4.91 -11.82
N THR A 81 4.69 5.48 -10.83
CA THR A 81 4.38 6.84 -10.33
C THR A 81 4.60 7.90 -11.40
N ASP A 82 5.69 7.82 -12.17
CA ASP A 82 6.00 8.80 -13.22
C ASP A 82 5.02 8.75 -14.40
N LEU A 83 4.61 7.54 -14.79
CA LEU A 83 3.62 7.33 -15.85
C LEU A 83 2.22 7.79 -15.40
N TRP A 84 1.91 7.71 -14.11
CA TRP A 84 0.60 8.02 -13.56
C TRP A 84 0.51 9.41 -12.91
N LYS A 85 0.40 10.45 -13.74
CA LYS A 85 0.10 11.81 -13.28
C LYS A 85 -1.41 12.09 -13.38
N PRO A 86 -2.13 12.24 -12.26
CA PRO A 86 -3.57 12.49 -12.29
C PRO A 86 -3.85 13.84 -12.97
N GLY A 87 -4.55 13.80 -14.10
CA GLY A 87 -4.97 15.00 -14.84
C GLY A 87 -5.92 15.90 -14.03
N ASN A 88 -6.25 17.07 -14.58
CA ASN A 88 -7.13 18.05 -13.94
C ASN A 88 -8.63 17.69 -14.05
N SER A 89 -8.97 16.40 -14.16
CA SER A 89 -10.31 15.93 -14.52
C SER A 89 -11.36 16.01 -13.39
N PHE A 90 -10.96 16.45 -12.19
CA PHE A 90 -11.86 16.51 -11.03
C PHE A 90 -12.20 17.95 -10.63
N PRO A 91 -13.48 18.26 -10.37
CA PRO A 91 -13.95 19.62 -10.14
C PRO A 91 -13.50 20.24 -8.81
N SER A 92 -13.04 19.43 -7.84
CA SER A 92 -12.50 19.94 -6.57
C SER A 92 -11.14 19.34 -6.25
N ARG A 93 -10.26 20.14 -5.63
CA ARG A 93 -8.92 19.70 -5.19
C ARG A 93 -9.00 18.47 -4.29
N LEU A 94 -9.97 18.43 -3.38
CA LEU A 94 -10.22 17.31 -2.47
C LEU A 94 -10.62 16.02 -3.20
N ARG A 95 -11.51 16.11 -4.19
CA ARG A 95 -11.87 14.95 -5.02
C ARG A 95 -10.68 14.46 -5.81
N ARG A 96 -9.88 15.36 -6.39
CA ARG A 96 -8.64 15.00 -7.07
C ARG A 96 -7.71 14.24 -6.13
N THR A 97 -7.39 14.82 -4.97
CA THR A 97 -6.53 14.20 -3.95
C THR A 97 -7.01 12.81 -3.59
N GLY A 98 -8.30 12.62 -3.29
CA GLY A 98 -8.83 11.32 -2.91
C GLY A 98 -8.77 10.26 -4.01
N HIS A 99 -9.03 10.61 -5.27
CA HIS A 99 -8.89 9.65 -6.38
C HIS A 99 -7.43 9.36 -6.71
N SER A 100 -6.53 10.34 -6.57
CA SER A 100 -5.09 10.12 -6.72
C SER A 100 -4.56 9.16 -5.67
N ILE A 101 -4.97 9.34 -4.41
CA ILE A 101 -4.62 8.44 -3.30
C ILE A 101 -5.19 7.04 -3.56
N ALA A 102 -6.44 6.94 -3.99
CA ALA A 102 -7.06 5.66 -4.34
C ALA A 102 -6.30 4.90 -5.44
N LEU A 103 -5.85 5.61 -6.47
CA LEU A 103 -5.04 5.03 -7.54
C LEU A 103 -3.65 4.60 -7.05
N ALA A 104 -3.00 5.43 -6.23
CA ALA A 104 -1.70 5.09 -5.65
C ALA A 104 -1.79 3.83 -4.79
N ILE A 105 -2.78 3.75 -3.89
CA ILE A 105 -3.03 2.57 -3.04
C ILE A 105 -3.39 1.35 -3.90
N SER A 106 -4.16 1.52 -4.97
CA SER A 106 -4.44 0.41 -5.90
C SER A 106 -3.16 -0.24 -6.44
N VAL A 107 -2.14 0.56 -6.76
CA VAL A 107 -0.85 0.03 -7.23
C VAL A 107 -0.03 -0.55 -6.07
N HIS A 108 -0.18 -0.01 -4.87
CA HIS A 108 0.49 -0.45 -3.64
C HIS A 108 0.03 -1.83 -3.16
N ASP A 109 -1.29 -2.10 -3.17
CA ASP A 109 -1.89 -3.34 -2.65
C ASP A 109 -1.41 -4.60 -3.39
N LEU A 110 -0.91 -4.44 -4.62
CA LEU A 110 -0.45 -5.56 -5.43
C LEU A 110 0.86 -6.17 -4.87
N PRO A 111 1.95 -5.41 -4.67
CA PRO A 111 3.12 -5.84 -3.91
C PRO A 111 2.80 -6.45 -2.55
N GLU A 112 1.86 -5.88 -1.79
CA GLU A 112 1.45 -6.44 -0.49
C GLU A 112 0.84 -7.83 -0.63
N GLY A 113 -0.09 -7.98 -1.58
CA GLY A 113 -0.67 -9.27 -1.93
C GLY A 113 0.40 -10.29 -2.30
N MET A 114 1.36 -9.90 -3.15
CA MET A 114 2.48 -10.74 -3.54
C MET A 114 3.35 -11.15 -2.35
N ALA A 115 3.55 -10.27 -1.36
CA ALA A 115 4.27 -10.59 -0.13
C ALA A 115 3.57 -11.67 0.70
N ILE A 116 2.23 -11.62 0.80
CA ILE A 116 1.44 -12.67 1.48
C ILE A 116 1.63 -14.02 0.79
N GLY A 117 1.48 -14.05 -0.54
CA GLY A 117 1.57 -15.28 -1.33
C GLY A 117 2.97 -15.88 -1.33
N ALA A 118 3.99 -15.07 -1.59
CA ALA A 118 5.38 -15.53 -1.60
C ALA A 118 5.86 -15.90 -0.19
N GLY A 119 5.43 -15.16 0.84
CA GLY A 119 5.68 -15.49 2.23
C GLY A 119 5.11 -16.85 2.61
N HIS A 120 3.87 -17.15 2.18
CA HIS A 120 3.25 -18.46 2.38
C HIS A 120 4.02 -19.59 1.68
N ALA A 121 4.50 -19.34 0.46
CA ALA A 121 5.27 -20.30 -0.31
C ALA A 121 6.65 -20.62 0.32
N VAL A 122 7.24 -19.67 1.05
CA VAL A 122 8.43 -19.93 1.87
C VAL A 122 8.03 -20.69 3.13
N HIS A 123 7.16 -20.09 3.97
CA HIS A 123 6.65 -20.68 5.20
C HIS A 123 5.20 -20.23 5.47
N ALA A 124 4.30 -21.18 5.72
CA ALA A 124 2.88 -20.88 5.94
C ALA A 124 2.63 -19.84 7.05
N LYS A 125 3.44 -19.87 8.13
CA LYS A 125 3.39 -18.91 9.24
C LYS A 125 3.76 -17.49 8.79
N LEU A 126 4.74 -17.34 7.90
CA LEU A 126 5.15 -16.03 7.39
C LEU A 126 4.00 -15.38 6.59
N GLY A 127 3.36 -16.14 5.70
CA GLY A 127 2.18 -15.65 4.97
C GLY A 127 1.05 -15.15 5.90
N LEU A 128 0.81 -15.86 7.01
CA LEU A 128 -0.16 -15.43 8.02
C LEU A 128 0.26 -14.12 8.73
N ILE A 129 1.53 -14.02 9.13
CA ILE A 129 2.07 -12.79 9.76
C ILE A 129 1.95 -11.61 8.79
N MET A 130 2.29 -11.81 7.51
CA MET A 130 2.16 -10.79 6.48
C MET A 130 0.72 -10.33 6.32
N ALA A 131 -0.23 -11.27 6.19
CA ALA A 131 -1.63 -10.91 6.02
C ALA A 131 -2.20 -10.15 7.22
N LEU A 132 -1.81 -10.50 8.45
CA LEU A 132 -2.24 -9.76 9.64
C LEU A 132 -1.63 -8.35 9.71
N ALA A 133 -0.35 -8.20 9.37
CA ALA A 133 0.32 -6.91 9.37
C ALA A 133 -0.24 -5.98 8.29
N ILE A 134 -0.46 -6.50 7.08
CA ILE A 134 -1.08 -5.79 5.96
C ILE A 134 -2.52 -5.41 6.32
N ALA A 135 -3.32 -6.30 6.93
CA ALA A 135 -4.67 -5.96 7.38
C ALA A 135 -4.69 -4.74 8.30
N LEU A 136 -3.70 -4.61 9.19
CA LEU A 136 -3.57 -3.46 10.08
C LEU A 136 -3.14 -2.19 9.34
N HIS A 137 -2.33 -2.31 8.29
CA HIS A 137 -1.86 -1.20 7.46
C HIS A 137 -2.96 -0.63 6.54
N ASN A 138 -3.75 -1.49 5.90
CA ASN A 138 -4.69 -1.03 4.86
C ASN A 138 -5.92 -0.31 5.45
N MET A 139 -6.15 -0.44 6.76
CA MET A 139 -7.17 0.36 7.45
C MET A 139 -6.84 1.87 7.39
N PRO A 140 -5.67 2.35 7.84
CA PRO A 140 -5.14 3.70 7.57
C PRO A 140 -5.24 4.17 6.12
N GLU A 141 -4.94 3.30 5.15
CA GLU A 141 -5.00 3.63 3.73
C GLU A 141 -6.44 3.92 3.27
N GLY A 142 -7.36 3.05 3.67
CA GLY A 142 -8.79 3.23 3.44
C GLY A 142 -9.32 4.55 4.01
N MET A 143 -8.82 4.94 5.19
CA MET A 143 -9.15 6.23 5.79
C MET A 143 -8.63 7.40 4.96
N SER A 144 -7.46 7.25 4.37
CA SER A 144 -6.76 8.28 3.58
C SER A 144 -7.38 8.49 2.21
N ILE A 145 -7.99 7.45 1.62
CA ILE A 145 -8.87 7.57 0.45
C ILE A 145 -10.17 8.29 0.85
N ALA A 146 -10.81 7.83 1.93
CA ALA A 146 -12.16 8.25 2.27
C ALA A 146 -12.25 9.71 2.75
N ALA A 147 -11.29 10.18 3.54
CA ALA A 147 -11.31 11.52 4.13
C ALA A 147 -11.42 12.66 3.10
N PRO A 148 -10.51 12.80 2.11
CA PRO A 148 -10.61 13.85 1.09
C PRO A 148 -11.83 13.66 0.17
N LEU A 149 -12.25 12.43 -0.13
CA LEU A 149 -13.45 12.21 -0.95
C LEU A 149 -14.74 12.62 -0.23
N ALA A 150 -14.85 12.31 1.06
CA ALA A 150 -15.99 12.69 1.89
C ALA A 150 -16.05 14.22 2.06
N MET A 151 -14.92 14.86 2.38
CA MET A 151 -14.82 16.33 2.45
C MET A 151 -15.09 16.99 1.09
N GLY A 152 -14.74 16.33 0.00
CA GLY A 152 -15.04 16.75 -1.37
C GLY A 152 -16.48 16.51 -1.83
N GLY A 153 -17.37 16.04 -0.95
CA GLY A 153 -18.80 15.84 -1.23
C GLY A 153 -19.14 14.58 -2.02
N VAL A 154 -18.23 13.60 -2.11
CA VAL A 154 -18.52 12.34 -2.79
C VAL A 154 -19.48 11.49 -1.96
N ALA A 155 -20.49 10.91 -2.62
CA ALA A 155 -21.47 10.07 -1.95
C ALA A 155 -20.82 8.85 -1.28
N ARG A 156 -21.26 8.54 -0.04
CA ARG A 156 -20.75 7.42 0.78
C ARG A 156 -20.67 6.10 0.02
N ARG A 157 -21.71 5.75 -0.73
CA ARG A 157 -21.77 4.51 -1.55
C ARG A 157 -20.66 4.45 -2.61
N LYS A 158 -20.27 5.58 -3.20
CA LYS A 158 -19.20 5.63 -4.20
C LYS A 158 -17.83 5.45 -3.56
N ILE A 159 -17.62 6.01 -2.36
CA ILE A 159 -16.38 5.84 -1.60
C ILE A 159 -16.23 4.37 -1.21
N LEU A 160 -17.27 3.76 -0.64
CA LEU A 160 -17.26 2.34 -0.26
C LEU A 160 -17.13 1.40 -1.47
N GLY A 161 -17.77 1.72 -2.59
CA GLY A 161 -17.59 0.95 -3.83
C GLY A 161 -16.16 1.03 -4.35
N LEU A 162 -15.54 2.22 -4.32
CA LEU A 162 -14.15 2.42 -4.73
C LEU A 162 -13.18 1.63 -3.84
N THR A 163 -13.25 1.80 -2.52
CA THR A 163 -12.37 1.08 -1.59
C THR A 163 -12.64 -0.42 -1.56
N GLY A 164 -13.88 -0.85 -1.80
CA GLY A 164 -14.24 -2.25 -2.00
C GLY A 164 -13.61 -2.86 -3.25
N LEU A 165 -13.57 -2.13 -4.38
CA LEU A 165 -12.86 -2.60 -5.57
C LEU A 165 -11.35 -2.68 -5.34
N ILE A 166 -10.78 -1.69 -4.65
CA ILE A 166 -9.35 -1.67 -4.31
C ILE A 166 -8.97 -2.84 -3.40
N SER A 167 -9.82 -3.20 -2.44
CA SER A 167 -9.58 -4.36 -1.55
C SER A 167 -9.40 -5.69 -2.27
N LEU A 168 -9.84 -5.80 -3.53
CA LEU A 168 -9.64 -7.01 -4.33
C LEU A 168 -8.21 -7.12 -4.87
N ILE A 169 -7.42 -6.05 -4.83
CA ILE A 169 -6.07 -6.03 -5.38
C ILE A 169 -5.12 -6.85 -4.49
N THR A 170 -5.23 -6.77 -3.16
CA THR A 170 -4.44 -7.60 -2.25
C THR A 170 -4.59 -9.10 -2.54
N PRO A 171 -5.81 -9.70 -2.58
CA PRO A 171 -5.94 -11.11 -2.92
C PRO A 171 -5.54 -11.42 -4.37
N LEU A 172 -5.70 -10.49 -5.32
CA LEU A 172 -5.17 -10.65 -6.68
C LEU A 172 -3.64 -10.72 -6.70
N GLY A 173 -2.96 -9.89 -5.90
CA GLY A 173 -1.51 -9.96 -5.72
C GLY A 173 -1.09 -11.29 -5.07
N THR A 174 -1.85 -11.78 -4.09
CA THR A 174 -1.61 -13.10 -3.46
C THR A 174 -1.76 -14.25 -4.44
N LEU A 175 -2.66 -14.14 -5.42
CA LEU A 175 -2.81 -15.16 -6.46
C LEU A 175 -1.56 -15.29 -7.33
N ILE A 176 -0.79 -14.22 -7.57
CA ILE A 176 0.36 -14.27 -8.48
C ILE A 176 1.38 -15.34 -8.02
N PRO A 177 1.93 -15.31 -6.79
CA PRO A 177 2.86 -16.35 -6.35
C PRO A 177 2.23 -17.75 -6.25
N LEU A 178 0.94 -17.84 -5.91
CA LEU A 178 0.24 -19.12 -5.74
C LEU A 178 -0.03 -19.82 -7.08
N VAL A 179 -0.47 -19.09 -8.08
CA VAL A 179 -0.71 -19.60 -9.44
C VAL A 179 0.60 -19.98 -10.12
N LEU A 180 1.67 -19.24 -9.84
CA LEU A 180 2.97 -19.55 -10.43
C LEU A 180 3.48 -20.93 -10.02
N GLY A 181 3.08 -21.48 -8.86
CA GLY A 181 3.21 -22.89 -8.46
C GLY A 181 4.65 -23.43 -8.45
N ASN A 182 5.06 -24.22 -7.44
CA ASN A 182 6.45 -24.73 -7.35
C ASN A 182 7.51 -23.63 -7.58
N LEU A 183 7.25 -22.41 -7.07
CA LEU A 183 8.24 -21.36 -7.10
C LEU A 183 9.51 -21.89 -6.43
N SER A 184 10.63 -21.83 -7.12
CA SER A 184 11.90 -22.10 -6.46
C SER A 184 12.02 -21.12 -5.30
N HIS A 185 12.67 -21.56 -4.22
CA HIS A 185 12.96 -20.71 -3.07
C HIS A 185 13.55 -19.35 -3.51
N THR A 186 14.38 -19.36 -4.56
CA THR A 186 14.93 -18.14 -5.18
C THR A 186 13.86 -17.22 -5.78
N ILE A 187 12.85 -17.73 -6.51
CA ILE A 187 11.79 -16.88 -7.08
C ILE A 187 10.93 -16.28 -5.97
N SER A 188 10.56 -17.07 -4.96
CA SER A 188 9.83 -16.55 -3.79
C SER A 188 10.63 -15.46 -3.06
N ALA A 189 11.94 -15.62 -2.93
CA ALA A 189 12.83 -14.60 -2.37
C ALA A 189 12.83 -13.33 -3.22
N VAL A 190 12.96 -13.44 -4.54
CA VAL A 190 12.90 -12.29 -5.46
C VAL A 190 11.57 -11.55 -5.35
N ILE A 191 10.44 -12.26 -5.26
CA ILE A 191 9.12 -11.65 -5.09
C ILE A 191 9.00 -10.94 -3.73
N LEU A 192 9.48 -11.55 -2.65
CA LEU A 192 9.51 -10.92 -1.32
C LEU A 192 10.37 -9.65 -1.32
N ALA A 193 11.53 -9.67 -1.96
CA ALA A 193 12.39 -8.50 -2.10
C ALA A 193 11.78 -7.44 -3.03
N PHE A 194 11.11 -7.85 -4.11
CA PHE A 194 10.33 -6.93 -4.95
C PHE A 194 9.27 -6.20 -4.13
N ALA A 195 8.50 -6.93 -3.34
CA ALA A 195 7.50 -6.35 -2.46
C ALA A 195 8.13 -5.41 -1.42
N ALA A 196 9.25 -5.81 -0.81
CA ALA A 196 10.00 -4.97 0.12
C ALA A 196 10.47 -3.65 -0.53
N GLY A 197 11.05 -3.71 -1.73
CA GLY A 197 11.48 -2.52 -2.47
C GLY A 197 10.31 -1.59 -2.83
N ALA A 198 9.19 -2.16 -3.28
CA ALA A 198 7.98 -1.40 -3.56
C ALA A 198 7.44 -0.67 -2.33
N MET A 199 7.37 -1.36 -1.17
CA MET A 199 6.92 -0.77 0.09
C MET A 199 7.88 0.33 0.58
N ILE A 200 9.20 0.13 0.48
CA ILE A 200 10.20 1.16 0.82
C ILE A 200 9.97 2.43 -0.01
N TYR A 201 9.77 2.26 -1.32
CA TYR A 201 9.55 3.39 -2.21
C TYR A 201 8.28 4.18 -1.83
N VAL A 202 7.19 3.48 -1.51
CA VAL A 202 5.95 4.16 -1.12
C VAL A 202 6.10 4.86 0.23
N VAL A 203 6.68 4.20 1.24
CA VAL A 203 6.94 4.85 2.53
C VAL A 203 7.78 6.11 2.34
N ALA A 204 8.81 6.07 1.48
CA ALA A 204 9.65 7.22 1.19
C ALA A 204 8.86 8.41 0.60
N GLN A 205 7.86 8.14 -0.24
CA GLN A 205 6.99 9.18 -0.81
C GLN A 205 5.88 9.64 0.14
N ASP A 206 5.40 8.77 1.01
CA ASP A 206 4.37 9.09 2.00
C ASP A 206 4.91 9.93 3.16
N THR A 207 6.22 9.86 3.43
CA THR A 207 6.85 10.83 4.33
C THR A 207 6.73 12.23 3.73
N PRO A 208 6.10 13.20 4.43
CA PRO A 208 5.97 14.55 3.91
C PRO A 208 7.37 15.15 3.75
N ALA A 209 7.89 15.16 2.53
CA ALA A 209 8.96 16.05 2.16
C ALA A 209 8.43 17.45 2.47
N ARG A 210 9.02 18.11 3.47
CA ARG A 210 8.74 19.51 3.79
C ARG A 210 8.76 20.27 2.47
N GLU A 211 7.61 20.75 2.01
CA GLU A 211 7.59 21.79 0.99
C GLU A 211 8.48 22.90 1.53
N ARG A 212 9.68 23.05 0.96
CA ARG A 212 10.49 24.24 1.23
C ARG A 212 9.61 25.40 0.82
N PRO A 213 9.28 26.34 1.72
CA PRO A 213 8.49 27.50 1.34
C PRO A 213 9.15 28.12 0.12
N SER A 214 8.42 28.19 -1.00
CA SER A 214 8.95 28.87 -2.17
C SER A 214 9.17 30.32 -1.75
N LEU A 215 10.43 30.76 -1.77
CA LEU A 215 10.85 32.12 -1.38
C LEU A 215 10.26 33.22 -2.31
N ALA A 216 9.34 32.87 -3.20
CA ALA A 216 8.73 33.74 -4.19
C ALA A 216 7.57 34.60 -3.64
N SER A 217 6.96 34.26 -2.49
CA SER A 217 5.80 35.01 -1.97
C SER A 217 6.15 36.17 -1.02
N SER A 218 7.44 36.48 -0.80
CA SER A 218 7.85 37.55 0.11
C SER A 218 8.10 38.91 -0.57
N ARG A 219 7.93 39.05 -1.90
CA ARG A 219 8.21 40.30 -2.63
C ARG A 219 6.98 41.07 -3.11
N ALA A 220 5.76 40.71 -2.70
CA ALA A 220 4.53 41.41 -3.10
C ALA A 220 3.91 42.26 -1.98
N ARG A 221 4.70 42.67 -0.98
CA ARG A 221 4.27 43.57 0.09
C ARG A 221 5.37 44.54 0.48
N TYR A 222 5.70 45.47 -0.41
CA TYR A 222 6.17 46.83 -0.09
C TYR A 222 5.85 47.73 -1.28
#